data_AF-A0A383EWA3-F1
#
_entry.id   AF-A0A383EWA3-F1
#
_cell.length_a   1.000
_cell.length_b   1.000
_cell.length_c   1.000
_cell.angle_alpha   90.00
_cell.angle_beta   90.00
_cell.angle_gamma   90.00
#
_symmetry.space_group_name_H-M   'P 1'
#
loop_
_entity.id
_entity.type
_entity.pdbx_description
1 polymer ?
#
loop_
_entity_poly.entity_id
_entity_poly.type
_entity_poly.pdbx_seq_one_letter_code
_entity_poly.pdbx_strand_id
1 'polypeptide(L)'
;IKEAYDERKSYETSRSHVQTPNLFEVNKETLFFALTEFPYITYLYEKYRQEIKTDKELSIDGIKEILIRARILFTKKHNVRYHNLTSQTFQIYLQYIRNLTLIENRLTPDLYTLIKTAKQIGGDPFAIAVLEAAREYPFENNKSKSFETVTLGINKATGINDHTPSDIKYRLSEIKVEWRDINLKPDINLQKKNEWKYNWNPYGQCSWPPEDDQIEKFNTHVREQTKLL
;
A
#
# COMPACT_ATOMS: atom_id res chain seq x y z
N ILE A 1 25.15 32.68 -6.41
CA ILE A 1 25.82 33.14 -5.15
C ILE A 1 26.48 34.50 -5.35
N LYS A 2 27.33 34.69 -6.36
CA LYS A 2 27.95 35.99 -6.68
C LYS A 2 26.93 37.11 -6.97
N GLU A 3 25.94 36.84 -7.81
CA GLU A 3 24.82 37.77 -8.07
C GLU A 3 24.05 38.18 -6.81
N ALA A 4 23.77 37.25 -5.89
CA ALA A 4 23.05 37.55 -4.66
C ALA A 4 23.85 38.44 -3.69
N TYR A 5 25.19 38.34 -3.75
CA TYR A 5 26.11 39.18 -2.99
C TYR A 5 26.21 40.60 -3.59
N ASP A 6 26.32 40.68 -4.92
CA ASP A 6 26.40 41.95 -5.65
C ASP A 6 25.09 42.75 -5.56
N GLU A 7 23.94 42.08 -5.59
CA GLU A 7 22.61 42.71 -5.47
C GLU A 7 22.17 43.02 -4.03
N ARG A 8 22.96 42.62 -3.00
CA ARG A 8 22.61 42.72 -1.57
C ARG A 8 21.14 42.34 -1.29
N LYS A 9 20.67 41.25 -1.91
CA LYS A 9 19.29 40.79 -1.71
C LYS A 9 19.02 40.59 -0.22
N SER A 10 17.88 41.08 0.26
CA SER A 10 17.50 40.92 1.66
C SER A 10 17.47 39.43 2.00
N TYR A 11 18.20 39.05 3.05
CA TYR A 11 18.12 37.70 3.60
C TYR A 11 16.68 37.44 4.06
N GLU A 12 16.16 36.23 3.81
CA GLU A 12 14.94 35.81 4.48
C GLU A 12 15.19 35.87 5.99
N THR A 13 14.46 36.75 6.68
CA THR A 13 14.53 36.86 8.13
C THR A 13 14.17 35.51 8.72
N SER A 14 15.06 34.94 9.54
CA SER A 14 14.76 33.71 10.25
C SER A 14 13.51 33.94 11.07
N ARG A 15 12.43 33.23 10.76
CA ARG A 15 11.18 33.36 11.51
C ARG A 15 11.48 33.01 12.97
N SER A 16 11.35 33.99 13.87
CA SER A 16 11.46 33.76 15.31
C SER A 16 10.22 32.99 15.78
N HIS A 17 10.23 31.67 15.63
CA HIS A 17 9.14 30.82 16.11
C HIS A 17 9.38 30.42 17.56
N VAL A 18 9.11 31.34 18.47
CA VAL A 18 8.89 31.04 19.90
C VAL A 18 7.39 30.93 20.12
N GLN A 19 6.74 30.01 19.41
CA GLN A 19 5.38 29.60 19.73
C GLN A 19 5.44 28.23 20.40
N THR A 20 4.64 28.04 21.44
CA THR A 20 4.48 26.73 22.07
C THR A 20 3.88 25.77 21.05
N PRO A 21 4.42 24.54 20.92
CA PRO A 21 3.87 23.55 20.00
C PRO A 21 2.46 23.14 20.44
N ASN A 22 1.53 23.08 19.49
CA ASN A 22 0.20 22.53 19.70
C ASN A 22 0.20 21.02 19.44
N LEU A 23 -0.59 20.28 20.22
CA LEU A 23 -0.74 18.84 20.11
C LEU A 23 -2.07 18.51 19.41
N PHE A 24 -2.00 17.64 18.40
CA PHE A 24 -3.14 17.16 17.64
C PHE A 24 -3.11 15.63 17.57
N GLU A 25 -4.29 15.02 17.54
CA GLU A 25 -4.44 13.60 17.19
C GLU A 25 -4.43 13.46 15.66
N VAL A 26 -3.82 12.40 15.13
CA VAL A 26 -3.82 12.15 13.68
C VAL A 26 -4.90 11.13 13.35
N ASN A 27 -5.68 11.35 12.30
CA ASN A 27 -6.64 10.35 11.82
C ASN A 27 -5.92 9.07 11.37
N LYS A 28 -6.30 7.93 11.96
CA LYS A 28 -5.93 6.55 11.60
C LYS A 28 -5.68 6.29 10.12
N GLU A 29 -6.61 6.70 9.27
CA GLU A 29 -6.51 6.39 7.84
C GLU A 29 -5.31 7.11 7.19
N THR A 30 -4.95 8.26 7.75
CA THR A 30 -3.87 9.12 7.26
C THR A 30 -2.56 8.93 8.03
N LEU A 31 -2.49 7.94 8.92
CA LEU A 31 -1.37 7.72 9.83
C LEU A 31 -0.08 7.35 9.08
N PHE A 32 -0.19 6.76 7.88
CA PHE A 32 0.93 6.55 6.97
C PHE A 32 1.66 7.84 6.56
N PHE A 33 0.97 9.00 6.52
CA PHE A 33 1.62 10.29 6.23
C PHE A 33 2.30 10.90 7.47
N ALA A 34 1.93 10.47 8.67
CA ALA A 34 2.57 10.89 9.93
C ALA A 34 3.81 10.06 10.26
N LEU A 35 3.81 8.77 9.92
CA LEU A 35 4.89 7.86 10.25
C LEU A 35 5.90 7.77 9.10
N THR A 36 7.17 7.54 9.45
CA THR A 36 8.24 7.27 8.47
C THR A 36 8.25 5.82 8.00
N GLU A 37 7.61 4.92 8.75
CA GLU A 37 7.51 3.48 8.49
C GLU A 37 6.05 3.05 8.28
N PHE A 38 5.83 1.77 7.95
CA PHE A 38 4.47 1.25 7.89
C PHE A 38 3.82 1.29 9.27
N PRO A 39 2.58 1.81 9.40
CA PRO A 39 1.86 1.82 10.66
C PRO A 39 1.87 0.47 11.38
N TYR A 40 1.74 -0.63 10.64
CA TYR A 40 1.79 -1.96 11.22
C TYR A 40 3.16 -2.33 11.82
N ILE A 41 4.27 -1.93 11.18
CA ILE A 41 5.62 -2.16 11.74
C ILE A 41 5.81 -1.32 13.00
N THR A 42 5.37 -0.07 13.00
CA THR A 42 5.41 0.79 14.20
C THR A 42 4.60 0.18 15.35
N TYR A 43 3.43 -0.38 15.05
CA TYR A 43 2.67 -1.17 16.02
C TYR A 43 3.46 -2.36 16.59
N LEU A 44 4.18 -3.10 15.74
CA LEU A 44 4.99 -4.22 16.20
C LEU A 44 6.12 -3.75 17.14
N TYR A 45 6.77 -2.61 16.84
CA TYR A 45 7.80 -2.05 17.72
C TYR A 45 7.24 -1.73 19.10
N GLU A 46 6.08 -1.08 19.14
CA GLU A 46 5.42 -0.74 20.40
C GLU A 46 4.99 -1.97 21.19
N LYS A 47 4.43 -2.98 20.50
CA LYS A 47 4.07 -4.25 21.12
C LYS A 47 5.29 -4.95 21.73
N TYR A 48 6.40 -5.00 21.00
CA TYR A 48 7.63 -5.65 21.47
C TYR A 48 8.22 -4.92 22.68
N ARG A 49 8.14 -3.58 22.72
CA ARG A 49 8.53 -2.78 23.89
C ARG A 49 7.67 -3.07 25.10
N GLN A 50 6.35 -3.18 24.94
CA GLN A 50 5.43 -3.55 26.04
C GLN A 50 5.72 -4.96 26.57
N GLU A 51 6.07 -5.90 25.67
CA GLU A 51 6.39 -7.29 26.01
C GLU A 51 7.87 -7.49 26.44
N ILE A 52 8.68 -6.42 26.48
CA ILE A 52 10.12 -6.44 26.80
C ILE A 52 10.87 -7.48 25.93
N LYS A 53 10.53 -7.52 24.63
CA LYS A 53 11.19 -8.37 23.63
C LYS A 53 12.28 -7.60 22.89
N THR A 54 13.23 -8.35 22.34
CA THR A 54 14.28 -7.79 21.48
C THR A 54 13.71 -7.41 20.11
N ASP A 55 14.05 -6.23 19.61
CA ASP A 55 13.55 -5.63 18.36
C ASP A 55 14.56 -5.66 17.20
N LYS A 56 15.71 -6.32 17.38
CA LYS A 56 16.83 -6.37 16.42
C LYS A 56 16.45 -6.74 14.99
N GLU A 57 15.53 -7.68 14.82
CA GLU A 57 15.16 -8.24 13.51
C GLU A 57 13.81 -7.72 12.99
N LEU A 58 13.19 -6.79 13.72
CA LEU A 58 11.80 -6.41 13.45
C LEU A 58 11.61 -5.67 12.12
N SER A 59 12.64 -4.98 11.63
CA SER A 59 12.58 -4.35 10.31
C SER A 59 12.40 -5.37 9.17
N ILE A 60 12.94 -6.59 9.33
CA ILE A 60 12.84 -7.68 8.36
C ILE A 60 11.61 -8.53 8.65
N ASP A 61 11.44 -8.94 9.92
CA ASP A 61 10.33 -9.80 10.33
C ASP A 61 8.99 -9.08 10.27
N GLY A 62 8.98 -7.75 10.41
CA GLY A 62 7.78 -6.93 10.25
C GLY A 62 7.15 -7.08 8.87
N ILE A 63 7.95 -7.23 7.81
CA ILE A 63 7.43 -7.50 6.46
C ILE A 63 6.77 -8.88 6.40
N LYS A 64 7.37 -9.90 7.04
CA LYS A 64 6.79 -11.25 7.09
C LYS A 64 5.47 -11.23 7.87
N GLU A 65 5.43 -10.52 8.99
CA GLU A 65 4.22 -10.32 9.80
C GLU A 65 3.12 -9.63 9.00
N ILE A 66 3.45 -8.59 8.20
CA ILE A 66 2.48 -7.97 7.27
C ILE A 66 1.89 -9.01 6.32
N LEU A 67 2.71 -9.90 5.73
CA LEU A 67 2.22 -10.92 4.80
C LEU A 67 1.36 -11.98 5.49
N ILE A 68 1.74 -12.40 6.70
CA ILE A 68 0.95 -13.33 7.51
C ILE A 68 -0.39 -12.68 7.85
N ARG A 69 -0.38 -11.41 8.24
CA ARG A 69 -1.58 -10.62 8.54
C ARG A 69 -2.46 -10.46 7.30
N ALA A 70 -1.88 -10.10 6.16
CA ALA A 70 -2.56 -9.97 4.89
C ALA A 70 -3.22 -11.28 4.45
N ARG A 71 -2.54 -12.42 4.64
CA ARG A 71 -3.13 -13.75 4.38
C ARG A 71 -4.37 -13.98 5.22
N ILE A 72 -4.33 -13.64 6.52
CA ILE A 72 -5.49 -13.77 7.42
C ILE A 72 -6.65 -12.87 6.96
N LEU A 73 -6.36 -11.62 6.59
CA LEU A 73 -7.37 -10.69 6.07
C LEU A 73 -8.00 -11.23 4.79
N PHE A 74 -7.18 -11.69 3.85
CA PHE A 74 -7.61 -12.26 2.58
C PHE A 74 -8.49 -13.50 2.76
N THR A 75 -8.05 -14.49 3.55
CA THR A 75 -8.83 -15.73 3.76
C THR A 75 -10.14 -15.46 4.46
N LYS A 76 -10.15 -14.58 5.47
CA LYS A 76 -11.36 -14.17 6.17
C LYS A 76 -12.34 -13.44 5.25
N LYS A 77 -11.85 -12.54 4.40
CA LYS A 77 -12.69 -11.73 3.50
C LYS A 77 -13.32 -12.57 2.39
N HIS A 78 -12.57 -13.46 1.77
CA HIS A 78 -13.06 -14.27 0.64
C HIS A 78 -13.65 -15.63 1.06
N ASN A 79 -13.57 -15.98 2.34
CA ASN A 79 -14.02 -17.26 2.89
C ASN A 79 -13.47 -18.48 2.14
N VAL A 80 -12.18 -18.41 1.78
CA VAL A 80 -11.52 -19.42 0.93
C VAL A 80 -10.77 -20.42 1.80
N ARG A 81 -11.11 -21.71 1.65
CA ARG A 81 -10.41 -22.81 2.33
C ARG A 81 -9.09 -23.18 1.68
N TYR A 82 -9.01 -23.12 0.34
CA TYR A 82 -7.83 -23.47 -0.45
C TYR A 82 -7.37 -22.28 -1.28
N HIS A 83 -6.16 -21.81 -1.02
CA HIS A 83 -5.56 -20.68 -1.71
C HIS A 83 -4.09 -20.94 -2.01
N ASN A 84 -3.56 -20.26 -3.03
CA ASN A 84 -2.16 -20.44 -3.43
C ASN A 84 -1.17 -19.65 -2.55
N LEU A 85 -1.64 -18.91 -1.53
CA LEU A 85 -0.81 -18.14 -0.58
C LEU A 85 -0.12 -19.05 0.47
N THR A 86 0.73 -19.95 0.00
CA THR A 86 1.53 -20.88 0.82
C THR A 86 2.86 -20.26 1.24
N SER A 87 3.55 -20.87 2.21
CA SER A 87 4.89 -20.43 2.61
C SER A 87 5.89 -20.41 1.43
N GLN A 88 5.74 -21.33 0.47
CA GLN A 88 6.56 -21.36 -0.74
C GLN A 88 6.33 -20.11 -1.61
N THR A 89 5.07 -19.71 -1.81
CA THR A 89 4.78 -18.47 -2.55
C THR A 89 5.28 -17.23 -1.82
N PHE A 90 5.23 -17.21 -0.48
CA PHE A 90 5.80 -16.12 0.30
C PHE A 90 7.33 -16.08 0.25
N GLN A 91 8.00 -17.23 0.14
CA GLN A 91 9.44 -17.27 -0.10
C GLN A 91 9.79 -16.62 -1.44
N ILE A 92 9.06 -16.96 -2.51
CA ILE A 92 9.23 -16.38 -3.84
C ILE A 92 8.94 -14.87 -3.80
N TYR A 93 7.87 -14.47 -3.12
CA TYR A 93 7.49 -13.08 -2.89
C TYR A 93 8.62 -12.28 -2.23
N LEU A 94 9.15 -12.76 -1.10
CA LEU A 94 10.20 -12.09 -0.35
C LEU A 94 11.50 -12.02 -1.16
N GLN A 95 11.84 -13.07 -1.90
CA GLN A 95 13.00 -13.07 -2.78
C GLN A 95 12.87 -12.03 -3.90
N TYR A 96 11.69 -11.92 -4.50
CA TYR A 96 11.42 -10.97 -5.56
C TYR A 96 11.44 -9.53 -5.06
N ILE A 97 10.81 -9.26 -3.90
CA ILE A 97 10.89 -7.95 -3.25
C ILE A 97 12.34 -7.57 -2.95
N ARG A 98 13.10 -8.46 -2.31
CA ARG A 98 14.51 -8.21 -1.99
C ARG A 98 15.31 -7.82 -3.21
N ASN A 99 15.08 -8.48 -4.35
CA ASN A 99 15.75 -8.13 -5.60
C ASN A 99 15.32 -6.75 -6.10
N LEU A 100 14.03 -6.41 -6.05
CA LEU A 100 13.53 -5.12 -6.49
C LEU A 100 14.05 -3.97 -5.62
N THR A 101 14.10 -4.16 -4.30
CA THR A 101 14.64 -3.14 -3.37
C THR A 101 16.12 -2.89 -3.60
N LEU A 102 16.88 -3.93 -3.93
CA LEU A 102 18.30 -3.80 -4.28
C LEU A 102 18.49 -3.02 -5.60
N ILE A 103 17.64 -3.26 -6.61
CA ILE A 103 17.67 -2.51 -7.87
C ILE A 103 17.36 -1.02 -7.63
N GLU A 104 16.46 -0.72 -6.69
CA GLU A 104 16.10 0.65 -6.32
C GLU A 104 17.08 1.32 -5.34
N ASN A 105 18.19 0.65 -4.97
CA ASN A 105 19.17 1.12 -3.98
C ASN A 105 18.53 1.47 -2.61
N ARG A 106 17.54 0.69 -2.17
CA ARG A 106 16.88 0.84 -0.86
C ARG A 106 17.22 -0.32 0.06
N LEU A 107 17.33 -0.04 1.36
CA LEU A 107 17.55 -1.07 2.40
C LEU A 107 16.26 -1.81 2.75
N THR A 108 15.11 -1.14 2.67
CA THR A 108 13.79 -1.68 2.97
C THR A 108 12.85 -1.44 1.79
N PRO A 109 11.87 -2.33 1.57
CA PRO A 109 10.87 -2.14 0.53
C PRO A 109 9.95 -0.97 0.82
N ASP A 110 9.60 -0.23 -0.22
CA ASP A 110 8.54 0.76 -0.16
C ASP A 110 7.16 0.08 -0.26
N LEU A 111 6.11 0.84 0.10
CA LEU A 111 4.73 0.36 0.03
C LEU A 111 4.35 -0.05 -1.39
N TYR A 112 4.84 0.71 -2.38
CA TYR A 112 4.57 0.45 -3.79
C TYR A 112 5.09 -0.92 -4.22
N THR A 113 6.33 -1.25 -3.89
CA THR A 113 6.96 -2.52 -4.19
C THR A 113 6.18 -3.66 -3.54
N LEU A 114 5.84 -3.55 -2.25
CA LEU A 114 5.04 -4.57 -1.56
C LEU A 114 3.71 -4.85 -2.26
N ILE A 115 2.98 -3.81 -2.63
CA ILE A 115 1.66 -3.96 -3.25
C ILE A 115 1.78 -4.47 -4.69
N LYS A 116 2.74 -3.96 -5.45
CA LYS A 116 2.96 -4.38 -6.85
C LYS A 116 3.35 -5.85 -6.94
N THR A 117 4.24 -6.32 -6.08
CA THR A 117 4.61 -7.74 -6.03
C THR A 117 3.43 -8.60 -5.56
N ALA A 118 2.62 -8.10 -4.61
CA ALA A 118 1.42 -8.80 -4.14
C ALA A 118 0.39 -8.95 -5.25
N LYS A 119 0.21 -7.90 -6.05
CA LYS A 119 -0.65 -7.94 -7.24
C LYS A 119 -0.18 -8.98 -8.25
N GLN A 120 1.13 -9.10 -8.48
CA GLN A 120 1.68 -10.08 -9.42
C GLN A 120 1.55 -11.54 -8.93
N ILE A 121 1.61 -11.77 -7.62
CA ILE A 121 1.59 -13.12 -7.04
C ILE A 121 0.17 -13.60 -6.70
N GLY A 122 -0.66 -12.74 -6.12
CA GLY A 122 -1.99 -13.08 -5.61
C GLY A 122 -3.14 -12.28 -6.23
N GLY A 123 -2.87 -11.48 -7.25
CA GLY A 123 -3.87 -10.62 -7.90
C GLY A 123 -4.25 -9.39 -7.08
N ASP A 124 -5.17 -8.59 -7.62
CA ASP A 124 -5.67 -7.36 -6.98
C ASP A 124 -6.24 -7.60 -5.57
N PRO A 125 -7.02 -8.66 -5.29
CA PRO A 125 -7.60 -8.84 -3.96
C PRO A 125 -6.55 -9.10 -2.88
N PHE A 126 -5.48 -9.85 -3.18
CA PHE A 126 -4.38 -10.05 -2.24
C PHE A 126 -3.56 -8.76 -2.05
N ALA A 127 -3.33 -7.99 -3.12
CA ALA A 127 -2.64 -6.70 -3.04
C ALA A 127 -3.36 -5.70 -2.13
N ILE A 128 -4.70 -5.67 -2.19
CA ILE A 128 -5.54 -4.87 -1.29
C ILE A 128 -5.39 -5.35 0.16
N ALA A 129 -5.40 -6.66 0.40
CA ALA A 129 -5.20 -7.20 1.75
C ALA A 129 -3.82 -6.85 2.33
N VAL A 130 -2.77 -6.82 1.51
CA VAL A 130 -1.43 -6.37 1.92
C VAL A 130 -1.42 -4.87 2.24
N LEU A 131 -2.08 -4.04 1.44
CA LEU A 131 -2.23 -2.61 1.71
C LEU A 131 -2.99 -2.35 3.03
N GLU A 132 -4.09 -3.06 3.26
CA GLU A 132 -4.86 -2.99 4.50
C GLU A 132 -4.02 -3.41 5.71
N ALA A 133 -3.30 -4.53 5.58
CA ALA A 133 -2.41 -5.03 6.64
C ALA A 133 -1.29 -4.04 6.98
N ALA A 134 -0.63 -3.45 5.98
CA ALA A 134 0.47 -2.51 6.20
C ALA A 134 0.01 -1.21 6.89
N ARG A 135 -1.23 -0.78 6.64
CA ARG A 135 -1.83 0.44 7.23
C ARG A 135 -2.47 0.21 8.60
N GLU A 136 -2.58 -1.03 9.06
CA GLU A 136 -3.25 -1.34 10.32
C GLU A 136 -2.41 -0.86 11.52
N TYR A 137 -3.02 -0.06 12.40
CA TYR A 137 -2.43 0.37 13.67
C TYR A 137 -3.45 0.19 14.82
N PRO A 138 -3.34 -0.88 15.62
CA PRO A 138 -4.32 -1.24 16.66
C PRO A 138 -4.34 -0.34 17.92
N PHE A 139 -3.22 0.29 18.29
CA PHE A 139 -3.10 0.99 19.58
C PHE A 139 -3.91 2.30 19.69
N GLU A 140 -4.38 2.85 18.57
CA GLU A 140 -5.17 4.08 18.53
C GLU A 140 -6.58 3.96 19.16
N ASN A 141 -7.08 2.73 19.39
CA ASN A 141 -8.40 2.53 20.00
C ASN A 141 -8.46 2.97 21.49
N ASN A 142 -7.33 3.24 22.13
CA ASN A 142 -7.25 3.74 23.51
C ASN A 142 -7.31 5.28 23.55
N LYS A 143 -8.39 5.87 23.03
CA LYS A 143 -8.51 7.34 22.93
C LYS A 143 -8.65 8.01 24.29
N SER A 144 -7.67 8.82 24.67
CA SER A 144 -7.88 9.99 25.52
C SER A 144 -8.55 11.08 24.67
N LYS A 145 -9.84 11.35 24.92
CA LYS A 145 -10.71 12.25 24.13
C LYS A 145 -10.32 13.75 24.10
N SER A 146 -9.08 14.12 24.40
CA SER A 146 -8.74 15.51 24.73
C SER A 146 -8.16 16.34 23.57
N PHE A 147 -7.79 15.74 22.44
CA PHE A 147 -7.10 16.45 21.36
C PHE A 147 -7.97 16.57 20.09
N GLU A 148 -7.80 17.66 19.36
CA GLU A 148 -8.41 17.85 18.04
C GLU A 148 -7.77 16.90 17.02
N THR A 149 -8.58 16.33 16.14
CA THR A 149 -8.12 15.38 15.12
C THR A 149 -7.77 16.10 13.82
N VAL A 150 -6.57 15.83 13.31
CA VAL A 150 -6.05 16.33 12.03
C VAL A 150 -5.95 15.20 11.03
N THR A 151 -6.33 15.49 9.79
CA THR A 151 -6.17 14.59 8.64
C THR A 151 -4.96 15.02 7.84
N LEU A 152 -4.08 14.06 7.54
CA LEU A 152 -2.86 14.33 6.79
C LEU A 152 -2.99 13.85 5.35
N GLY A 153 -2.37 14.60 4.45
CA GLY A 153 -2.18 14.24 3.06
C GLY A 153 -0.78 14.60 2.60
N ILE A 154 -0.59 14.68 1.28
CA ILE A 154 0.70 14.96 0.66
C ILE A 154 1.10 16.41 0.96
N ASN A 155 2.01 16.61 1.92
CA ASN A 155 2.48 17.92 2.39
C ASN A 155 1.36 18.87 2.86
N LYS A 156 0.17 18.33 3.17
CA LYS A 156 -0.99 19.11 3.59
C LYS A 156 -1.65 18.49 4.80
N ALA A 157 -2.21 19.33 5.67
CA ALA A 157 -3.03 18.92 6.80
C ALA A 157 -4.36 19.67 6.79
N THR A 158 -5.44 18.98 7.13
CA THR A 158 -6.78 19.56 7.26
C THR A 158 -7.29 19.29 8.68
N GLY A 159 -7.93 20.30 9.30
CA GLY A 159 -8.43 20.22 10.68
C GLY A 159 -7.70 21.10 11.69
N ILE A 160 -6.71 21.89 11.25
CA ILE A 160 -5.98 22.85 12.10
C ILE A 160 -6.71 24.21 12.16
N ASN A 161 -7.21 24.69 11.01
CA ASN A 161 -7.89 25.99 10.87
C ASN A 161 -9.17 25.81 10.03
N ASP A 162 -10.29 25.45 10.66
CA ASP A 162 -11.62 25.37 10.03
C ASP A 162 -11.62 24.73 8.62
N HIS A 163 -11.07 23.51 8.53
CA HIS A 163 -10.98 22.70 7.31
C HIS A 163 -10.23 23.30 6.12
N THR A 164 -9.49 24.40 6.29
CA THR A 164 -8.58 24.88 5.25
C THR A 164 -7.30 24.01 5.21
N PRO A 165 -6.88 23.54 4.02
CA PRO A 165 -5.66 22.75 3.91
C PRO A 165 -4.45 23.65 4.18
N SER A 166 -3.70 23.30 5.22
CA SER A 166 -2.47 24.00 5.62
C SER A 166 -1.24 23.22 5.16
N ASP A 167 -0.23 23.91 4.65
CA ASP A 167 1.02 23.28 4.24
C ASP A 167 1.80 22.79 5.47
N ILE A 168 2.22 21.53 5.43
CA ILE A 168 3.01 20.89 6.50
C ILE A 168 4.35 20.43 5.98
N LYS A 169 5.36 20.49 6.84
CA LYS A 169 6.70 19.99 6.56
C LYS A 169 7.12 19.00 7.61
N TYR A 170 7.46 17.80 7.17
CA TYR A 170 8.03 16.79 8.05
C TYR A 170 9.49 17.15 8.34
N ARG A 171 9.82 17.44 9.60
CA ARG A 171 11.17 17.89 9.99
C ARG A 171 12.16 16.74 10.19
N LEU A 172 11.66 15.53 10.43
CA LEU A 172 12.47 14.36 10.80
C LEU A 172 12.66 13.34 9.66
N SER A 173 12.16 13.62 8.46
CA SER A 173 12.21 12.66 7.35
C SER A 173 13.24 13.10 6.34
N GLU A 174 14.28 12.28 6.23
CA GLU A 174 15.33 12.40 5.20
C GLU A 174 15.03 11.46 4.01
N ILE A 175 13.93 10.71 4.06
CA ILE A 175 13.59 9.71 3.07
C ILE A 175 13.01 10.39 1.83
N LYS A 176 13.63 10.14 0.67
CA LYS A 176 13.06 10.52 -0.62
C LYS A 176 11.80 9.69 -0.89
N VAL A 177 10.65 10.35 -0.81
CA VAL A 177 9.34 9.80 -1.18
C VAL A 177 9.09 10.07 -2.66
N GLU A 178 8.80 9.00 -3.40
CA GLU A 178 8.36 9.07 -4.79
C GLU A 178 6.89 8.66 -4.88
N TRP A 179 6.09 9.46 -5.55
CA TRP A 179 4.69 9.12 -5.81
C TRP A 179 4.62 8.24 -7.05
N ARG A 180 3.93 7.10 -6.92
CA ARG A 180 3.77 6.11 -7.98
C ARG A 180 2.33 5.62 -8.02
N ASP A 181 1.80 5.47 -9.22
CA ASP A 181 0.43 5.00 -9.41
C ASP A 181 0.37 3.47 -9.41
N ILE A 182 -0.62 2.93 -8.68
CA ILE A 182 -0.98 1.52 -8.73
C ILE A 182 -2.46 1.43 -9.03
N ASN A 183 -2.80 0.84 -10.17
CA ASN A 183 -4.17 0.49 -10.48
C ASN A 183 -4.55 -0.78 -9.73
N LEU A 184 -5.38 -0.68 -8.69
CA LEU A 184 -5.97 -1.81 -7.97
C LEU A 184 -7.46 -1.87 -8.26
N LYS A 185 -7.97 -3.04 -8.64
CA LYS A 185 -9.42 -3.25 -8.79
C LYS A 185 -10.00 -3.66 -7.43
N PRO A 186 -10.82 -2.82 -6.79
CA PRO A 186 -11.47 -3.20 -5.54
C PRO A 186 -12.48 -4.31 -5.76
N ASP A 187 -12.84 -4.99 -4.67
CA ASP A 187 -13.93 -5.96 -4.70
C ASP A 187 -15.24 -5.30 -5.15
N ILE A 188 -15.98 -6.01 -5.99
CA ILE A 188 -17.24 -5.53 -6.53
C ILE A 188 -18.26 -5.40 -5.39
N ASN A 189 -18.97 -4.27 -5.37
CA ASN A 189 -20.07 -4.04 -4.42
C ASN A 189 -21.13 -5.14 -4.55
N LEU A 190 -21.71 -5.57 -3.43
CA LEU A 190 -22.82 -6.53 -3.36
C LEU A 190 -23.96 -6.20 -4.32
N GLN A 191 -24.29 -4.91 -4.49
CA GLN A 191 -25.35 -4.48 -5.40
C GLN A 191 -25.02 -4.86 -6.86
N LYS A 192 -23.82 -4.49 -7.33
CA LYS A 192 -23.34 -4.88 -8.68
C LYS A 192 -23.26 -6.39 -8.85
N LYS A 193 -22.83 -7.11 -7.82
CA LYS A 193 -22.78 -8.58 -7.83
C LYS A 193 -24.18 -9.18 -8.02
N ASN A 194 -25.20 -8.62 -7.36
CA ASN A 194 -26.59 -9.03 -7.53
C ASN A 194 -27.10 -8.67 -8.92
N GLU A 195 -26.86 -7.46 -9.41
CA GLU A 195 -27.22 -7.04 -10.78
C GLU A 195 -26.63 -7.99 -11.82
N TRP A 196 -25.35 -8.35 -11.71
CA TRP A 196 -24.72 -9.31 -12.63
C TRP A 196 -25.32 -10.70 -12.54
N LYS A 197 -25.68 -11.16 -11.33
CA LYS A 197 -26.35 -12.45 -11.16
C LYS A 197 -27.71 -12.48 -11.86
N TYR A 198 -28.47 -11.39 -11.83
CA TYR A 198 -29.79 -11.30 -12.48
C TYR A 198 -29.69 -11.00 -13.98
N ASN A 199 -28.69 -10.24 -14.41
CA ASN A 199 -28.44 -9.92 -15.82
C ASN A 199 -27.71 -11.05 -16.57
N TRP A 200 -27.28 -12.10 -15.86
CA TRP A 200 -26.67 -13.26 -16.48
C TRP A 200 -27.72 -14.06 -17.25
N ASN A 201 -27.59 -14.09 -18.59
CA ASN A 201 -28.48 -14.85 -19.45
C ASN A 201 -27.94 -16.29 -19.63
N PRO A 202 -28.59 -17.32 -19.05
CA PRO A 202 -28.18 -18.72 -19.22
C PRO A 202 -28.24 -19.23 -20.67
N TYR A 203 -29.01 -18.57 -21.53
CA TYR A 203 -29.15 -18.92 -22.95
C TYR A 203 -28.26 -18.06 -23.87
N GLY A 204 -27.48 -17.12 -23.31
CA GLY A 204 -26.48 -16.37 -24.06
C GLY A 204 -25.24 -17.23 -24.30
N GLN A 205 -24.72 -17.24 -25.52
CA GLN A 205 -23.41 -17.82 -25.78
C GLN A 205 -22.34 -17.01 -25.02
N CYS A 206 -21.55 -17.70 -24.19
CA CYS A 206 -20.45 -17.10 -23.42
C CYS A 206 -19.23 -16.71 -24.27
N SER A 207 -19.26 -17.04 -25.57
CA SER A 207 -18.21 -16.72 -26.51
C SER A 207 -18.77 -15.95 -27.70
N TRP A 208 -17.91 -15.18 -28.35
CA TRP A 208 -18.21 -14.51 -29.61
C TRP A 208 -17.82 -15.47 -30.75
N PRO A 209 -18.77 -16.16 -31.40
CA PRO A 209 -18.45 -17.24 -32.35
C PRO A 209 -17.46 -16.86 -33.47
N PRO A 210 -17.49 -15.63 -34.04
CA PRO A 210 -16.51 -15.23 -35.05
C PRO A 210 -15.05 -15.18 -34.57
N GLU A 211 -14.83 -14.92 -33.28
CA GLU A 211 -13.50 -14.91 -32.67
C GLU A 211 -13.04 -16.33 -32.34
N ASP A 212 -13.93 -17.16 -31.81
CA ASP A 212 -13.66 -18.59 -31.59
C ASP A 212 -13.24 -19.29 -32.89
N ASP A 213 -13.98 -19.06 -33.98
CA ASP A 213 -13.65 -19.60 -35.31
C ASP A 213 -12.24 -19.20 -35.77
N GLN A 214 -11.79 -17.98 -35.45
CA GLN A 214 -10.44 -17.52 -35.80
C GLN A 214 -9.38 -18.21 -34.94
N ILE A 215 -9.61 -18.32 -33.63
CA ILE A 215 -8.70 -19.01 -32.70
C ILE A 215 -8.56 -20.49 -33.07
N GLU A 216 -9.68 -21.15 -33.41
CA GLU A 216 -9.67 -22.54 -33.84
C GLU A 216 -8.93 -22.72 -35.16
N LYS A 217 -9.19 -21.89 -36.18
CA LYS A 217 -8.45 -21.93 -37.45
C LYS A 217 -6.95 -21.75 -37.25
N PHE A 218 -6.55 -20.79 -36.41
CA PHE A 218 -5.14 -20.57 -36.10
C PHE A 218 -4.50 -21.78 -35.43
N ASN A 219 -5.13 -22.36 -34.41
CA ASN A 219 -4.64 -23.56 -33.74
C ASN A 219 -4.55 -24.76 -34.68
N THR A 220 -5.52 -24.90 -35.58
CA THR A 220 -5.54 -25.97 -36.59
C THR A 220 -4.38 -25.80 -37.57
N HIS A 221 -4.16 -24.57 -38.06
CA HIS A 221 -3.05 -24.23 -38.93
C HIS A 221 -1.67 -24.51 -38.30
N VAL A 222 -1.47 -24.09 -37.04
CA VAL A 222 -0.23 -24.37 -36.30
C VAL A 222 0.00 -25.88 -36.17
N ARG A 223 -1.04 -26.64 -35.84
CA ARG A 223 -0.93 -28.12 -35.75
C ARG A 223 -0.57 -28.76 -37.08
N GLU A 224 -1.15 -28.31 -38.18
CA GLU A 224 -0.83 -28.81 -39.53
C GLU A 224 0.61 -28.52 -39.91
N GLN A 225 1.09 -27.29 -39.69
CA GLN A 225 2.50 -26.95 -39.94
C GLN A 225 3.46 -27.80 -39.11
N THR A 226 3.18 -28.03 -37.83
CA THR A 226 4.05 -28.86 -36.97
C THR A 226 4.10 -30.33 -37.37
N LYS A 227 3.13 -30.85 -38.14
CA LYS A 227 3.17 -32.23 -38.66
C LYS A 227 4.00 -32.37 -39.93
N LEU A 228 4.24 -31.28 -40.65
CA LEU A 228 5.03 -31.26 -41.88
C LEU A 228 6.54 -31.04 -41.62
N LEU A 229 6.90 -30.65 -40.40
CA LEU A 229 8.27 -30.57 -39.88
C LEU A 229 8.65 -31.86 -39.17
#